data_AF-A0AAU1BIN0-F1
#
_entry.id   AF-A0AAU1BIN0-F1
#
_cell.length_a   1.000
_cell.length_b   1.000
_cell.length_c   1.000
_cell.angle_alpha   90.00
_cell.angle_beta   90.00
_cell.angle_gamma   90.00
#
_symmetry.space_group_name_H-M   'P 1'
#
loop_
_entity.id
_entity.type
_entity.pdbx_description
1 polymer ?
#
loop_
_entity_poly.entity_id
_entity_poly.type
_entity_poly.pdbx_seq_one_letter_code
_entity_poly.pdbx_strand_id
1 'polypeptide(L)'
;MSGRRAATAAAGALALGATLTMQSADAAPAPTAAPQTAASAGQLAHRIDTTLAGRTAGSYYDAGSQKLVVNVVDAATADSVRKTGAEARTVKHSVSQLNASRQELKAQASIPGTSWSMDPVSNTMVVKADRTVTGARLAQLTKVVQGLGDTVTLKRTAGRFQPLIAGGDAIWGSNARCSLGFNVTVGGQPYFLTAGHCGNAVSSWSDQQGGSEIAVTEASTFPGHDYALVRYTSDTGHPSAVDLYNGSSQPISGAAEATVGEQVQRSGSTTGVQGGQVTGLNATVTYEEGQVDGLIDTTVCAEPGDSGGSLFDGSTALGLTSGGSGDCSSGGETFFQPVPEALQAYGAQIG
;
A
#
# COMPACT_ATOMS: atom_id res chain seq x y z
N MET A 1 -42.34 72.51 -73.64
CA MET A 1 -43.56 71.72 -73.38
C MET A 1 -43.31 70.79 -72.21
N SER A 2 -44.14 70.90 -71.16
CA SER A 2 -44.43 70.01 -69.99
C SER A 2 -43.30 69.15 -69.38
N GLY A 3 -43.07 69.06 -68.06
CA GLY A 3 -43.84 69.48 -66.89
C GLY A 3 -43.23 68.86 -65.61
N ARG A 4 -43.42 69.54 -64.47
CA ARG A 4 -42.78 69.40 -63.15
C ARG A 4 -43.04 68.08 -62.40
N ARG A 5 -42.12 67.72 -61.49
CA ARG A 5 -42.36 67.42 -60.05
C ARG A 5 -41.04 67.51 -59.25
N ALA A 6 -41.09 68.24 -58.13
CA ALA A 6 -40.00 68.39 -57.16
C ALA A 6 -40.39 67.64 -55.87
N ALA A 7 -39.43 67.00 -55.22
CA ALA A 7 -39.57 66.41 -53.90
C ALA A 7 -38.47 66.95 -52.99
N THR A 8 -38.87 67.56 -51.88
CA THR A 8 -38.04 68.16 -50.84
C THR A 8 -37.66 67.11 -49.78
N ALA A 9 -36.37 67.02 -49.44
CA ALA A 9 -35.88 66.29 -48.27
C ALA A 9 -35.53 67.28 -47.15
N ALA A 10 -36.07 67.06 -45.95
CA ALA A 10 -35.84 67.86 -44.76
C ALA A 10 -34.87 67.16 -43.80
N ALA A 11 -33.94 67.92 -43.24
CA ALA A 11 -32.99 67.51 -42.21
C ALA A 11 -33.59 67.68 -40.81
N GLY A 12 -33.23 66.79 -39.87
CA GLY A 12 -33.59 66.90 -38.45
C GLY A 12 -32.54 66.24 -37.56
N ALA A 13 -31.91 67.04 -36.70
CA ALA A 13 -30.88 66.64 -35.74
C ALA A 13 -31.49 65.89 -34.53
N LEU A 14 -30.85 64.79 -34.12
CA LEU A 14 -31.23 63.99 -32.95
C LEU A 14 -30.36 64.35 -31.73
N ALA A 15 -31.01 64.77 -30.65
CA ALA A 15 -30.40 65.01 -29.35
C ALA A 15 -30.44 63.73 -28.48
N LEU A 16 -29.32 63.43 -27.81
CA LEU A 16 -29.12 62.29 -26.92
C LEU A 16 -29.81 62.50 -25.56
N GLY A 17 -30.74 61.61 -25.20
CA GLY A 17 -31.26 61.47 -23.84
C GLY A 17 -30.77 60.15 -23.23
N ALA A 18 -29.86 60.21 -22.26
CA ALA A 18 -29.42 59.04 -21.50
C ALA A 18 -30.38 58.79 -20.33
N THR A 19 -31.17 57.73 -20.41
CA THR A 19 -31.97 57.21 -19.29
C THR A 19 -31.12 56.26 -18.45
N LEU A 20 -30.77 56.65 -17.23
CA LEU A 20 -30.16 55.80 -16.21
C LEU A 20 -31.22 54.82 -15.66
N THR A 21 -31.21 53.58 -16.11
CA THR A 21 -31.94 52.49 -15.43
C THR A 21 -31.07 51.96 -14.30
N MET A 22 -31.49 52.15 -13.05
CA MET A 22 -30.86 51.47 -11.91
C MET A 22 -31.21 49.98 -11.98
N GLN A 23 -30.25 49.16 -12.40
CA GLN A 23 -30.32 47.71 -12.23
C GLN A 23 -30.08 47.39 -10.76
N SER A 24 -31.13 46.96 -10.07
CA SER A 24 -31.01 46.26 -8.80
C SER A 24 -30.16 45.01 -9.05
N ALA A 25 -28.93 44.99 -8.54
CA ALA A 25 -28.12 43.78 -8.54
C ALA A 25 -28.70 42.82 -7.50
N ASP A 26 -29.57 41.91 -7.94
CA ASP A 26 -29.88 40.71 -7.17
C ASP A 26 -28.57 39.92 -7.03
N ALA A 27 -28.00 39.94 -5.83
CA ALA A 27 -26.86 39.11 -5.50
C ALA A 27 -27.28 37.64 -5.62
N ALA A 28 -26.85 36.98 -6.71
CA ALA A 28 -26.99 35.54 -6.84
C ALA A 28 -26.42 34.88 -5.57
N PRO A 29 -27.13 33.93 -4.93
CA PRO A 29 -26.58 33.21 -3.79
C PRO A 29 -25.23 32.61 -4.22
N ALA A 30 -24.19 32.89 -3.42
CA ALA A 30 -22.85 32.39 -3.70
C ALA A 30 -22.92 30.87 -3.93
N PRO A 31 -22.26 30.33 -4.96
CA PRO A 31 -22.30 28.90 -5.24
C PRO A 31 -21.85 28.16 -3.99
N THR A 32 -22.73 27.32 -3.45
CA THR A 32 -22.42 26.48 -2.30
C THR A 32 -21.26 25.58 -2.72
N ALA A 33 -20.12 25.69 -2.04
CA ALA A 33 -18.94 24.91 -2.37
C ALA A 33 -19.33 23.42 -2.42
N ALA A 34 -18.97 22.75 -3.52
CA ALA A 34 -19.29 21.34 -3.70
C ALA A 34 -18.72 20.51 -2.52
N PRO A 35 -19.44 19.48 -2.04
CA PRO A 35 -18.97 18.64 -0.95
C PRO A 35 -17.60 18.05 -1.28
N GLN A 36 -16.67 18.04 -0.30
CA GLN A 36 -15.34 17.50 -0.53
C GLN A 36 -15.39 15.96 -0.50
N THR A 37 -14.66 15.31 -1.40
CA THR A 37 -14.32 13.88 -1.27
C THR A 37 -13.12 13.70 -0.35
N ALA A 38 -12.96 12.53 0.26
CA ALA A 38 -11.78 12.21 1.08
C ALA A 38 -10.46 12.44 0.34
N ALA A 39 -10.40 12.11 -0.96
CA ALA A 39 -9.22 12.34 -1.79
C ALA A 39 -8.90 13.83 -1.95
N SER A 40 -9.91 14.65 -2.28
CA SER A 40 -9.74 16.11 -2.41
C SER A 40 -9.38 16.78 -1.07
N ALA A 41 -9.93 16.28 0.04
CA ALA A 41 -9.60 16.71 1.39
C ALA A 41 -8.15 16.38 1.74
N GLY A 42 -7.65 15.20 1.37
CA GLY A 42 -6.25 14.82 1.55
C GLY A 42 -5.27 15.72 0.79
N GLN A 43 -5.59 16.06 -0.46
CA GLN A 43 -4.80 17.02 -1.24
C GLN A 43 -4.79 18.42 -0.62
N LEU A 44 -5.94 18.88 -0.12
CA LEU A 44 -6.05 20.15 0.58
C LEU A 44 -5.25 20.15 1.89
N ALA A 45 -5.32 19.07 2.67
CA ALA A 45 -4.58 18.90 3.91
C ALA A 45 -3.07 19.04 3.69
N HIS A 46 -2.53 18.39 2.65
CA HIS A 46 -1.11 18.48 2.30
C HIS A 46 -0.68 19.92 1.94
N ARG A 47 -1.51 20.65 1.19
CA ARG A 47 -1.23 22.06 0.86
C ARG A 47 -1.25 22.96 2.09
N ILE A 48 -2.24 22.77 2.97
CA ILE A 48 -2.35 23.53 4.23
C ILE A 48 -1.13 23.28 5.10
N ASP A 49 -0.74 22.02 5.29
CA ASP A 49 0.40 21.66 6.14
C ASP A 49 1.71 22.26 5.63
N THR A 50 1.92 22.22 4.30
CA THR A 50 3.06 22.85 3.63
C THR A 50 3.06 24.37 3.81
N THR A 51 1.93 25.02 3.58
CA THR A 51 1.80 26.49 3.63
C THR A 51 1.94 27.03 5.06
N LEU A 52 1.41 26.28 6.03
CA LEU A 52 1.43 26.65 7.44
C LEU A 52 2.63 26.07 8.19
N ALA A 53 3.56 25.42 7.49
CA ALA A 53 4.83 24.91 8.00
C ALA A 53 4.70 24.13 9.32
N GLY A 54 3.75 23.18 9.38
CA GLY A 54 3.56 22.32 10.56
C GLY A 54 2.95 23.02 11.78
N ARG A 55 2.37 24.22 11.64
CA ARG A 55 1.59 24.89 12.71
C ARG A 55 0.23 24.23 13.00
N THR A 56 -0.15 23.22 12.23
CA THR A 56 -1.37 22.45 12.46
C THR A 56 -1.12 21.31 13.46
N ALA A 57 -2.19 20.78 14.05
CA ALA A 57 -2.17 19.66 15.00
C ALA A 57 -2.74 18.36 14.38
N GLY A 58 -2.50 18.16 13.08
CA GLY A 58 -3.10 17.09 12.28
C GLY A 58 -4.44 17.46 11.66
N SER A 59 -4.95 16.60 10.77
CA SER A 59 -6.22 16.81 10.08
C SER A 59 -6.92 15.49 9.77
N TYR A 60 -8.23 15.55 9.55
CA TYR A 60 -9.04 14.40 9.16
C TYR A 60 -10.19 14.84 8.26
N TYR A 61 -10.64 13.93 7.41
CA TYR A 61 -11.87 14.10 6.65
C TYR A 61 -13.06 13.67 7.51
N ASP A 62 -14.00 14.57 7.73
CA ASP A 62 -15.25 14.27 8.40
C ASP A 62 -16.29 13.87 7.34
N ALA A 63 -16.66 12.59 7.31
CA ALA A 63 -17.56 12.06 6.29
C ALA A 63 -19.01 12.55 6.46
N GLY A 64 -19.42 12.92 7.67
CA GLY A 64 -20.78 13.40 7.94
C GLY A 64 -21.02 14.81 7.40
N SER A 65 -20.02 15.67 7.54
CA SER A 65 -20.02 17.04 7.03
C SER A 65 -19.35 17.17 5.64
N GLN A 66 -18.72 16.10 5.15
CA GLN A 66 -17.99 16.04 3.89
C GLN A 66 -16.93 17.15 3.76
N LYS A 67 -16.18 17.40 4.84
CA LYS A 67 -15.19 18.47 4.94
C LYS A 67 -13.88 17.99 5.54
N LEU A 68 -12.79 18.62 5.11
CA LEU A 68 -11.52 18.56 5.83
C LEU A 68 -11.62 19.37 7.14
N VAL A 69 -11.38 18.69 8.26
CA VAL A 69 -11.18 19.32 9.57
C VAL A 69 -9.68 19.35 9.88
N VAL A 70 -9.15 20.54 10.15
CA VAL A 70 -7.74 20.75 10.51
C VAL A 70 -7.67 21.21 11.95
N ASN A 71 -6.92 20.46 12.75
CA ASN A 71 -6.69 20.81 14.14
C ASN A 71 -5.67 21.96 14.24
N VAL A 72 -5.92 22.89 15.15
CA VAL A 72 -5.06 24.05 15.41
C VAL A 72 -5.02 24.32 16.91
N VAL A 73 -3.96 24.98 17.38
CA VAL A 73 -3.79 25.33 18.81
C VAL A 73 -3.90 26.83 19.08
N ASP A 74 -4.02 27.64 18.02
CA ASP A 74 -4.12 29.10 18.12
C ASP A 74 -5.08 29.68 17.07
N ALA A 75 -5.67 30.85 17.41
CA ALA A 75 -6.67 31.50 16.59
C ALA A 75 -6.13 31.99 15.23
N ALA A 76 -4.88 32.43 15.16
CA ALA A 76 -4.31 32.96 13.93
C ALA A 76 -4.11 31.84 12.88
N THR A 77 -3.67 30.66 13.32
CA THR A 77 -3.62 29.47 12.47
C THR A 77 -5.04 29.02 12.08
N ALA A 78 -6.02 29.09 13.00
CA ALA A 78 -7.42 28.78 12.69
C ALA A 78 -7.97 29.64 11.55
N ASP A 79 -7.71 30.95 11.57
CA ASP A 79 -8.17 31.86 10.52
C ASP A 79 -7.48 31.60 9.19
N SER A 80 -6.19 31.22 9.23
CA SER A 80 -5.45 30.82 8.03
C SER A 80 -6.01 29.55 7.41
N VAL A 81 -6.37 28.56 8.23
CA VAL A 81 -7.04 27.33 7.79
C VAL A 81 -8.41 27.65 7.15
N ARG A 82 -9.24 28.46 7.79
CA ARG A 82 -10.59 28.80 7.27
C ARG A 82 -10.54 29.46 5.90
N LYS A 83 -9.53 30.29 5.63
CA LYS A 83 -9.32 30.93 4.31
C LYS A 83 -9.07 29.93 3.18
N THR A 84 -8.67 28.69 3.50
CA THR A 84 -8.46 27.63 2.51
C THR A 84 -9.72 26.82 2.20
N GLY A 85 -10.84 27.11 2.87
CA GLY A 85 -12.09 26.36 2.76
C GLY A 85 -12.18 25.12 3.66
N ALA A 86 -11.14 24.85 4.46
CA ALA A 86 -11.16 23.80 5.49
C ALA A 86 -11.80 24.29 6.79
N GLU A 87 -12.30 23.35 7.58
CA GLU A 87 -12.83 23.62 8.92
C GLU A 87 -11.70 23.61 9.95
N ALA A 88 -11.53 24.70 10.70
CA ALA A 88 -10.55 24.78 11.77
C ALA A 88 -11.15 24.33 13.10
N ARG A 89 -10.55 23.32 13.73
CA ARG A 89 -10.93 22.83 15.07
C ARG A 89 -9.82 23.13 16.06
N THR A 90 -10.13 23.93 17.09
CA THR A 90 -9.17 24.17 18.17
C THR A 90 -9.04 22.92 19.02
N VAL A 91 -7.81 22.47 19.26
CA VAL A 91 -7.51 21.28 20.08
C VAL A 91 -6.49 21.60 21.16
N LYS A 92 -6.34 20.69 22.13
CA LYS A 92 -5.49 20.88 23.30
C LYS A 92 -4.02 20.62 23.01
N HIS A 93 -3.73 19.58 22.23
CA HIS A 93 -2.38 19.05 22.05
C HIS A 93 -1.81 19.44 20.69
N SER A 94 -0.64 20.07 20.68
CA SER A 94 0.12 20.36 19.46
C SER A 94 0.76 19.09 18.90
N VAL A 95 1.13 19.11 17.62
CA VAL A 95 1.94 18.04 17.01
C VAL A 95 3.28 17.88 17.74
N SER A 96 3.88 18.95 18.26
CA SER A 96 5.13 18.84 19.05
C SER A 96 4.92 18.09 20.36
N GLN A 97 3.81 18.30 21.07
CA GLN A 97 3.45 17.55 22.27
C GLN A 97 3.20 16.07 21.95
N LEU A 98 2.44 15.77 20.89
CA LEU A 98 2.17 14.38 20.49
C LEU A 98 3.44 13.66 19.99
N ASN A 99 4.35 14.38 19.33
CA ASN A 99 5.66 13.85 18.94
C ASN A 99 6.55 13.57 20.15
N ALA A 100 6.51 14.41 21.19
CA ALA A 100 7.22 14.13 22.45
C ALA A 100 6.69 12.83 23.10
N SER A 101 5.37 12.64 23.15
CA SER A 101 4.78 11.38 23.63
C SER A 101 5.18 10.18 22.78
N ARG A 102 5.29 10.33 21.46
CA ARG A 102 5.80 9.27 20.57
C ARG A 102 7.25 8.89 20.91
N GLN A 103 8.13 9.87 21.15
CA GLN A 103 9.52 9.60 21.50
C GLN A 103 9.64 8.88 22.85
N GLU A 104 8.81 9.26 23.81
CA GLU A 104 8.76 8.59 25.12
C GLU A 104 8.26 7.14 25.00
N LEU A 105 7.20 6.90 24.21
CA LEU A 105 6.73 5.55 23.91
C LEU A 105 7.83 4.71 23.25
N LYS A 106 8.59 5.29 22.30
CA LYS A 106 9.72 4.63 21.66
C LYS A 106 10.80 4.25 22.67
N ALA A 107 11.14 5.15 23.58
CA ALA A 107 12.19 4.94 24.58
C ALA A 107 11.79 3.90 25.64
N GLN A 108 10.55 3.93 26.12
CA GLN A 108 10.15 3.18 27.32
C GLN A 108 9.14 2.05 27.10
N ALA A 109 8.49 2.00 25.94
CA ALA A 109 7.31 1.15 25.71
C ALA A 109 7.34 0.36 24.40
N SER A 110 8.51 0.21 23.73
CA SER A 110 8.74 -0.66 22.56
C SER A 110 8.56 -2.16 22.90
N ILE A 111 7.33 -2.56 23.21
CA ILE A 111 6.94 -3.88 23.68
C ILE A 111 6.33 -4.67 22.52
N PRO A 112 6.78 -5.90 22.23
CA PRO A 112 6.16 -6.76 21.21
C PRO A 112 4.65 -6.94 21.46
N GLY A 113 3.85 -6.85 20.40
CA GLY A 113 2.38 -6.87 20.49
C GLY A 113 1.74 -5.49 20.74
N THR A 114 2.47 -4.39 20.52
CA THR A 114 1.94 -3.01 20.60
C THR A 114 2.08 -2.24 19.28
N SER A 115 1.18 -1.30 19.01
CA SER A 115 1.23 -0.38 17.87
C SER A 115 0.88 1.05 18.31
N TRP A 116 1.51 2.08 17.76
CA TRP A 116 1.22 3.47 18.11
C TRP A 116 0.92 4.33 16.89
N SER A 117 -0.10 5.17 16.98
CA SER A 117 -0.51 6.08 15.90
C SER A 117 -0.95 7.43 16.46
N MET A 118 -0.73 8.51 15.72
CA MET A 118 -1.37 9.79 16.02
C MET A 118 -2.81 9.75 15.51
N ASP A 119 -3.78 10.06 16.35
CA ASP A 119 -5.19 10.13 15.99
C ASP A 119 -5.63 11.61 15.96
N PRO A 120 -5.79 12.21 14.77
CA PRO A 120 -6.22 13.59 14.65
C PRO A 120 -7.68 13.79 15.08
N VAL A 121 -8.51 12.76 15.16
CA VAL A 121 -9.91 12.90 15.62
C VAL A 121 -9.95 13.08 17.13
N SER A 122 -9.27 12.22 17.89
CA SER A 122 -9.16 12.35 19.35
C SER A 122 -8.09 13.36 19.81
N ASN A 123 -7.22 13.82 18.91
CA ASN A 123 -6.06 14.66 19.20
C ASN A 123 -5.11 14.03 20.25
N THR A 124 -4.89 12.71 20.16
CA THR A 124 -4.00 11.96 21.05
C THR A 124 -3.14 10.96 20.28
N MET A 125 -2.10 10.43 20.94
CA MET A 125 -1.42 9.22 20.50
C MET A 125 -2.23 8.00 20.95
N VAL A 126 -2.66 7.16 20.03
CA VAL A 126 -3.35 5.90 20.35
C VAL A 126 -2.33 4.78 20.38
N VAL A 127 -2.20 4.14 21.54
CA VAL A 127 -1.45 2.90 21.74
C VAL A 127 -2.46 1.76 21.70
N LYS A 128 -2.29 0.79 20.80
CA LYS A 128 -3.04 -0.47 20.85
C LYS A 128 -2.11 -1.57 21.37
N ALA A 129 -2.63 -2.38 22.27
CA ALA A 129 -1.96 -3.56 22.79
C ALA A 129 -2.81 -4.81 22.50
N ASP A 130 -2.16 -5.80 21.90
CA ASP A 130 -2.78 -7.05 21.49
C ASP A 130 -2.98 -8.02 22.67
N ARG A 131 -3.62 -9.16 22.43
CA ARG A 131 -3.92 -10.15 23.49
C ARG A 131 -2.68 -10.74 24.18
N THR A 132 -1.50 -10.66 23.57
CA THR A 132 -0.24 -11.22 24.10
C THR A 132 0.47 -10.28 25.08
N VAL A 133 0.14 -8.99 25.07
CA VAL A 133 0.69 -8.02 26.02
C VAL A 133 -0.04 -8.15 27.37
N THR A 134 0.50 -8.97 28.27
CA THR A 134 -0.05 -9.27 29.60
C THR A 134 1.00 -9.12 30.70
N GLY A 135 0.60 -9.27 31.98
CA GLY A 135 1.50 -9.32 33.13
C GLY A 135 2.43 -8.10 33.24
N ALA A 136 3.72 -8.35 33.44
CA ALA A 136 4.73 -7.30 33.59
C ALA A 136 4.83 -6.36 32.37
N ARG A 137 4.64 -6.88 31.15
CA ARG A 137 4.64 -6.06 29.92
C ARG A 137 3.47 -5.08 29.91
N LEU A 138 2.27 -5.56 30.28
CA LEU A 138 1.10 -4.68 30.38
C LEU A 138 1.25 -3.66 31.51
N ALA A 139 1.85 -4.04 32.65
CA ALA A 139 2.13 -3.12 33.75
C ALA A 139 3.10 -2.01 33.35
N GLN A 140 4.20 -2.35 32.65
CA GLN A 140 5.15 -1.39 32.10
C GLN A 140 4.45 -0.45 31.11
N LEU A 141 3.71 -0.99 30.13
CA LEU A 141 2.99 -0.18 29.15
C LEU A 141 2.01 0.79 29.82
N THR A 142 1.26 0.30 30.81
CA THR A 142 0.30 1.11 31.57
C THR A 142 0.99 2.23 32.33
N LYS A 143 2.14 1.97 32.97
CA LYS A 143 2.93 2.98 33.67
C LYS A 143 3.42 4.08 32.74
N VAL A 144 3.94 3.73 31.56
CA VAL A 144 4.40 4.72 30.56
C VAL A 144 3.23 5.56 30.06
N VAL A 145 2.10 4.92 29.72
CA VAL A 145 0.89 5.63 29.26
C VAL A 145 0.36 6.57 30.34
N GLN A 146 0.32 6.15 31.61
CA GLN A 146 -0.08 7.00 32.73
C GLN A 146 0.86 8.20 32.92
N GLY A 147 2.17 8.01 32.77
CA GLY A 147 3.15 9.09 32.83
C GLY A 147 3.00 10.13 31.72
N LEU A 148 2.49 9.71 30.55
CA LEU A 148 2.20 10.59 29.42
C LEU A 148 0.84 11.30 29.51
N GLY A 149 0.04 10.98 30.53
CA GLY A 149 -1.22 11.64 30.82
C GLY A 149 -2.22 11.59 29.67
N ASP A 150 -2.93 12.69 29.45
CA ASP A 150 -4.00 12.77 28.46
C ASP A 150 -3.52 12.95 27.01
N THR A 151 -2.21 12.93 26.77
CA THR A 151 -1.64 12.95 25.41
C THR A 151 -1.67 11.58 24.74
N VAL A 152 -1.92 10.51 25.50
CA VAL A 152 -1.93 9.12 25.03
C VAL A 152 -3.22 8.42 25.47
N THR A 153 -3.72 7.52 24.63
CA THR A 153 -4.83 6.63 24.97
C THR A 153 -4.41 5.18 24.71
N LEU A 154 -4.54 4.32 25.72
CA LEU A 154 -4.33 2.88 25.56
C LEU A 154 -5.64 2.18 25.17
N LYS A 155 -5.59 1.37 24.12
CA LYS A 155 -6.68 0.49 23.68
C LYS A 155 -6.21 -0.96 23.67
N ARG A 156 -7.12 -1.88 23.98
CA ARG A 156 -6.90 -3.32 23.83
C ARG A 156 -7.50 -3.79 22.51
N THR A 157 -6.81 -4.71 21.83
CA THR A 157 -7.40 -5.47 20.72
C THR A 157 -7.47 -6.96 21.10
N ALA A 158 -8.49 -7.65 20.60
CA ALA A 158 -8.71 -9.07 20.87
C ALA A 158 -7.75 -9.97 20.08
N GLY A 159 -7.28 -9.54 18.91
CA GLY A 159 -6.32 -10.27 18.07
C GLY A 159 -4.88 -10.20 18.59
N ARG A 160 -4.00 -11.05 18.07
CA ARG A 160 -2.53 -10.91 18.16
C ARG A 160 -2.06 -10.11 16.93
N PHE A 161 -1.11 -9.20 17.09
CA PHE A 161 -0.43 -8.62 15.95
C PHE A 161 0.56 -9.65 15.38
N GLN A 162 0.37 -10.00 14.12
CA GLN A 162 1.24 -10.88 13.37
C GLN A 162 1.65 -10.15 12.10
N PRO A 163 2.91 -10.30 11.65
CA PRO A 163 3.25 -10.02 10.26
C PRO A 163 2.29 -10.81 9.37
N LEU A 164 1.76 -10.15 8.34
CA LEU A 164 1.13 -10.86 7.25
C LEU A 164 2.25 -11.35 6.36
N ILE A 165 2.13 -12.55 5.80
CA ILE A 165 3.09 -13.06 4.82
C ILE A 165 2.44 -13.00 3.43
N ALA A 166 3.07 -12.26 2.53
CA ALA A 166 2.66 -11.99 1.17
C ALA A 166 3.72 -12.49 0.19
N GLY A 167 3.41 -12.51 -1.11
CA GLY A 167 4.39 -12.82 -2.14
C GLY A 167 5.62 -11.91 -2.01
N GLY A 168 6.81 -12.46 -2.16
CA GLY A 168 8.09 -11.78 -1.95
C GLY A 168 8.69 -11.93 -0.55
N ASP A 169 7.88 -12.19 0.48
CA ASP A 169 8.37 -12.29 1.86
C ASP A 169 9.29 -13.49 2.12
N ALA A 170 10.18 -13.36 3.11
CA ALA A 170 11.08 -14.43 3.50
C ALA A 170 10.32 -15.60 4.17
N ILE A 171 10.58 -16.81 3.70
CA ILE A 171 10.21 -18.06 4.37
C ILE A 171 11.47 -18.83 4.77
N TRP A 172 11.46 -19.36 5.98
CA TRP A 172 12.64 -19.95 6.61
C TRP A 172 12.41 -21.42 6.96
N GLY A 173 13.31 -22.27 6.48
CA GLY A 173 13.56 -23.59 7.05
C GLY A 173 14.71 -23.53 8.08
N SER A 174 15.05 -24.67 8.68
CA SER A 174 16.13 -24.73 9.68
C SER A 174 17.49 -24.26 9.15
N ASN A 175 17.77 -24.46 7.85
CA ASN A 175 19.04 -24.13 7.21
C ASN A 175 18.88 -23.44 5.84
N ALA A 176 17.67 -22.97 5.49
CA ALA A 176 17.40 -22.39 4.18
C ALA A 176 16.48 -21.17 4.32
N ARG A 177 16.69 -20.18 3.44
CA ARG A 177 15.78 -19.07 3.22
C ARG A 177 15.36 -19.08 1.76
N CYS A 178 14.07 -19.01 1.54
CA CYS A 178 13.47 -18.76 0.23
C CYS A 178 12.48 -17.60 0.36
N SER A 179 11.79 -17.31 -0.72
CA SER A 179 10.72 -16.32 -0.76
C SER A 179 9.38 -17.00 -1.03
N LEU A 180 8.31 -16.47 -0.43
CA LEU A 180 6.95 -16.85 -0.74
C LEU A 180 6.60 -16.33 -2.15
N GLY A 181 5.98 -17.14 -2.99
CA GLY A 181 5.58 -16.75 -4.34
C GLY A 181 4.21 -16.10 -4.38
N PHE A 182 3.16 -16.91 -4.24
CA PHE A 182 1.78 -16.41 -4.22
C PHE A 182 0.97 -17.20 -3.20
N ASN A 183 0.13 -16.49 -2.45
CA ASN A 183 -0.92 -17.12 -1.67
C ASN A 183 -1.98 -17.69 -2.63
N VAL A 184 -2.40 -18.92 -2.34
CA VAL A 184 -3.35 -19.67 -3.14
C VAL A 184 -4.31 -20.43 -2.23
N THR A 185 -5.40 -20.90 -2.81
CA THR A 185 -6.32 -21.82 -2.15
C THR A 185 -6.43 -23.12 -2.91
N VAL A 186 -6.56 -24.22 -2.17
CA VAL A 186 -6.89 -25.55 -2.71
C VAL A 186 -8.11 -26.04 -1.94
N GLY A 187 -9.23 -26.26 -2.63
CA GLY A 187 -10.49 -26.66 -1.97
C GLY A 187 -10.95 -25.70 -0.86
N GLY A 188 -10.62 -24.41 -0.96
CA GLY A 188 -10.93 -23.39 0.04
C GLY A 188 -10.02 -23.36 1.27
N GLN A 189 -8.99 -24.20 1.33
CA GLN A 189 -7.96 -24.15 2.36
C GLN A 189 -6.79 -23.26 1.90
N PRO A 190 -6.10 -22.54 2.81
CA PRO A 190 -5.01 -21.64 2.46
C PRO A 190 -3.69 -22.37 2.27
N TYR A 191 -3.00 -22.02 1.20
CA TYR A 191 -1.67 -22.49 0.83
C TYR A 191 -0.85 -21.33 0.27
N PHE A 192 0.42 -21.57 0.01
CA PHE A 192 1.21 -20.73 -0.87
C PHE A 192 2.05 -21.56 -1.82
N LEU A 193 2.41 -20.94 -2.95
CA LEU A 193 3.39 -21.46 -3.88
C LEU A 193 4.78 -20.89 -3.57
N THR A 194 5.80 -21.70 -3.76
CA THR A 194 7.22 -21.30 -3.76
C THR A 194 7.97 -22.20 -4.75
N ALA A 195 9.30 -22.08 -4.84
CA ALA A 195 10.11 -22.93 -5.71
C ALA A 195 10.15 -24.38 -5.22
N GLY A 196 10.24 -25.33 -6.16
CA GLY A 196 10.33 -26.76 -5.90
C GLY A 196 11.64 -27.16 -5.22
N HIS A 197 12.77 -26.58 -5.63
CA HIS A 197 14.05 -26.85 -4.97
C HIS A 197 14.02 -26.41 -3.49
N CYS A 198 13.28 -25.33 -3.17
CA CYS A 198 13.01 -24.90 -1.79
C CYS A 198 12.11 -25.89 -1.04
N GLY A 199 11.01 -26.33 -1.66
CA GLY A 199 10.09 -27.31 -1.09
C GLY A 199 10.73 -28.68 -0.83
N ASN A 200 11.69 -29.10 -1.66
CA ASN A 200 12.45 -30.33 -1.46
C ASN A 200 13.40 -30.23 -0.26
N ALA A 201 13.99 -29.05 -0.04
CA ALA A 201 14.95 -28.82 1.03
C ALA A 201 14.29 -28.57 2.40
N VAL A 202 13.04 -28.09 2.43
CA VAL A 202 12.36 -27.63 3.64
C VAL A 202 10.97 -28.23 3.74
N SER A 203 10.72 -29.02 4.78
CA SER A 203 9.41 -29.60 5.08
C SER A 203 8.55 -28.76 6.03
N SER A 204 9.17 -27.89 6.83
CA SER A 204 8.54 -27.05 7.86
C SER A 204 9.05 -25.62 7.73
N TRP A 205 8.13 -24.67 7.58
CA TRP A 205 8.41 -23.28 7.28
C TRP A 205 8.01 -22.34 8.40
N SER A 206 8.83 -21.33 8.63
CA SER A 206 8.55 -20.18 9.50
C SER A 206 8.56 -18.88 8.69
N ASP A 207 7.79 -17.87 9.12
CA ASP A 207 7.86 -16.49 8.62
C ASP A 207 9.05 -15.70 9.22
N GLN A 208 9.79 -16.30 10.14
CA GLN A 208 10.92 -15.68 10.83
C GLN A 208 12.08 -16.66 10.98
N GLN A 209 13.31 -16.16 10.90
CA GLN A 209 14.49 -16.99 11.12
C GLN A 209 14.48 -17.57 12.54
N GLY A 210 14.47 -18.91 12.64
CA GLY A 210 14.36 -19.61 13.94
C GLY A 210 13.01 -19.45 14.63
N GLY A 211 11.98 -18.99 13.91
CA GLY A 211 10.62 -18.84 14.42
C GLY A 211 9.86 -20.16 14.54
N SER A 212 8.61 -20.07 14.98
CA SER A 212 7.69 -21.20 15.02
C SER A 212 7.22 -21.58 13.61
N GLU A 213 6.88 -22.86 13.42
CA GLU A 213 6.24 -23.31 12.19
C GLU A 213 4.93 -22.55 11.93
N ILE A 214 4.72 -22.16 10.68
CA ILE A 214 3.48 -21.58 10.17
C ILE A 214 2.92 -22.36 8.99
N ALA A 215 3.72 -23.20 8.34
CA ALA A 215 3.32 -23.95 7.16
C ALA A 215 4.21 -25.18 6.93
N VAL A 216 3.71 -26.15 6.18
CA VAL A 216 4.43 -27.39 5.83
C VAL A 216 4.34 -27.66 4.34
N THR A 217 5.44 -28.14 3.75
CA THR A 217 5.45 -28.52 2.32
C THR A 217 4.59 -29.76 2.13
N GLU A 218 3.58 -29.67 1.26
CA GLU A 218 2.64 -30.76 0.98
C GLU A 218 3.01 -31.49 -0.31
N ALA A 219 3.44 -30.74 -1.32
CA ALA A 219 3.93 -31.28 -2.58
C ALA A 219 5.06 -30.40 -3.11
N SER A 220 6.00 -31.02 -3.81
CA SER A 220 7.15 -30.33 -4.40
C SER A 220 7.63 -31.08 -5.63
N THR A 221 8.07 -30.35 -6.65
CA THR A 221 8.60 -30.93 -7.89
C THR A 221 9.84 -30.16 -8.30
N PHE A 222 10.98 -30.84 -8.29
CA PHE A 222 12.28 -30.39 -8.78
C PHE A 222 13.27 -31.57 -8.80
N PRO A 223 14.08 -31.77 -9.86
CA PRO A 223 14.08 -31.02 -11.13
C PRO A 223 12.90 -31.41 -12.03
N GLY A 224 12.92 -31.00 -13.30
CA GLY A 224 11.85 -31.15 -14.31
C GLY A 224 10.97 -29.90 -14.37
N HIS A 225 10.39 -29.56 -13.21
CA HIS A 225 9.71 -28.29 -12.95
C HIS A 225 10.30 -27.69 -11.66
N ASP A 226 9.93 -26.46 -11.31
CA ASP A 226 10.43 -25.84 -10.08
C ASP A 226 9.33 -25.10 -9.31
N TYR A 227 8.38 -25.87 -8.78
CA TYR A 227 7.32 -25.36 -7.89
C TYR A 227 7.05 -26.30 -6.71
N ALA A 228 6.56 -25.71 -5.62
CA ALA A 228 6.08 -26.43 -4.45
C ALA A 228 4.77 -25.82 -3.93
N LEU A 229 3.91 -26.68 -3.39
CA LEU A 229 2.69 -26.33 -2.68
C LEU A 229 2.93 -26.48 -1.17
N VAL A 230 2.73 -25.39 -0.44
CA VAL A 230 2.96 -25.35 1.01
C VAL A 230 1.66 -25.00 1.73
N ARG A 231 1.23 -25.84 2.66
CA ARG A 231 -0.02 -25.69 3.40
C ARG A 231 0.22 -24.91 4.68
N TYR A 232 -0.57 -23.88 4.94
CA TYR A 232 -0.56 -23.20 6.24
C TYR A 232 -1.02 -24.14 7.36
N THR A 233 -0.31 -24.11 8.50
CA THR A 233 -0.64 -24.87 9.71
C THR A 233 -1.05 -23.97 10.88
N SER A 234 -0.96 -22.65 10.71
CA SER A 234 -1.31 -21.64 11.70
C SER A 234 -2.29 -20.60 11.13
N ASP A 235 -2.86 -19.76 12.01
CA ASP A 235 -3.71 -18.62 11.63
C ASP A 235 -2.89 -17.39 11.13
N THR A 236 -1.70 -17.60 10.56
CA THR A 236 -0.90 -16.52 9.99
C THR A 236 -1.67 -15.89 8.83
N GLY A 237 -1.76 -14.55 8.80
CA GLY A 237 -2.50 -13.89 7.73
C GLY A 237 -1.79 -14.00 6.39
N HIS A 238 -2.53 -14.41 5.36
CA HIS A 238 -2.06 -14.78 4.03
C HIS A 238 -2.83 -14.01 2.94
N PRO A 239 -2.66 -12.68 2.82
CA PRO A 239 -3.37 -11.89 1.82
C PRO A 239 -2.97 -12.28 0.39
N SER A 240 -3.92 -12.24 -0.55
CA SER A 240 -3.61 -12.35 -1.99
C SER A 240 -2.93 -11.08 -2.51
N ALA A 241 -1.66 -10.91 -2.16
CA ALA A 241 -0.87 -9.75 -2.50
C ALA A 241 0.63 -10.10 -2.53
N VAL A 242 1.43 -9.23 -3.13
CA VAL A 242 2.90 -9.25 -3.15
C VAL A 242 3.42 -8.04 -2.38
N ASP A 243 4.36 -8.22 -1.46
CA ASP A 243 5.03 -7.12 -0.76
C ASP A 243 5.90 -6.33 -1.74
N LEU A 244 5.76 -5.00 -1.72
CA LEU A 244 6.53 -4.09 -2.55
C LEU A 244 7.76 -3.51 -1.82
N TYR A 245 8.05 -3.96 -0.58
CA TYR A 245 9.18 -3.53 0.24
C TYR A 245 9.25 -2.01 0.50
N ASN A 246 8.12 -1.31 0.31
CA ASN A 246 7.99 0.13 0.49
C ASN A 246 6.88 0.51 1.49
N GLY A 247 6.40 -0.47 2.26
CA GLY A 247 5.28 -0.32 3.20
C GLY A 247 3.89 -0.48 2.57
N SER A 248 3.82 -0.86 1.28
CA SER A 248 2.59 -1.22 0.58
C SER A 248 2.72 -2.58 -0.10
N SER A 249 1.60 -3.13 -0.57
CA SER A 249 1.56 -4.39 -1.31
C SER A 249 0.76 -4.24 -2.60
N GLN A 250 1.08 -5.07 -3.59
CA GLN A 250 0.36 -5.18 -4.85
C GLN A 250 -0.68 -6.30 -4.75
N PRO A 251 -1.99 -6.01 -4.79
CA PRO A 251 -3.01 -7.04 -4.82
C PRO A 251 -2.88 -7.90 -6.08
N ILE A 252 -3.00 -9.22 -5.91
CA ILE A 252 -2.99 -10.20 -7.00
C ILE A 252 -4.40 -10.79 -7.09
N SER A 253 -4.94 -10.83 -8.30
CA SER A 253 -6.34 -11.21 -8.54
C SER A 253 -6.51 -12.35 -9.53
N GLY A 254 -5.43 -12.76 -10.18
CA GLY A 254 -5.42 -13.83 -11.15
C GLY A 254 -4.00 -14.18 -11.59
N ALA A 255 -3.91 -15.20 -12.43
CA ALA A 255 -2.68 -15.63 -13.08
C ALA A 255 -2.86 -15.66 -14.59
N ALA A 256 -1.77 -15.41 -15.32
CA ALA A 256 -1.75 -15.51 -16.78
C ALA A 256 -0.38 -16.01 -17.25
N GLU A 257 -0.33 -16.46 -18.50
CA GLU A 257 0.94 -16.75 -19.17
C GLU A 257 1.68 -15.45 -19.47
N ALA A 258 3.00 -15.45 -19.25
CA ALA A 258 3.85 -14.32 -19.62
C ALA A 258 4.00 -14.22 -21.14
N THR A 259 4.25 -13.01 -21.65
CA THR A 259 4.49 -12.74 -23.07
C THR A 259 5.86 -12.11 -23.29
N VAL A 260 6.60 -12.53 -24.33
CA VAL A 260 7.88 -11.88 -24.68
C VAL A 260 7.67 -10.39 -24.93
N GLY A 261 8.52 -9.56 -24.32
CA GLY A 261 8.43 -8.10 -24.35
C GLY A 261 7.60 -7.49 -23.20
N GLU A 262 6.92 -8.31 -22.41
CA GLU A 262 6.15 -7.86 -21.24
C GLU A 262 7.07 -7.27 -20.17
N GLN A 263 6.68 -6.11 -19.65
CA GLN A 263 7.38 -5.47 -18.54
C GLN A 263 6.89 -6.07 -17.24
N VAL A 264 7.81 -6.56 -16.43
CA VAL A 264 7.49 -7.36 -15.26
C VAL A 264 8.22 -6.85 -14.03
N GLN A 265 7.65 -7.13 -12.87
CA GLN A 265 8.26 -6.91 -11.57
C GLN A 265 8.45 -8.26 -10.88
N ARG A 266 9.57 -8.41 -10.18
CA ARG A 266 9.82 -9.51 -9.24
C ARG A 266 9.88 -8.95 -7.83
N SER A 267 9.32 -9.66 -6.85
CA SER A 267 9.57 -9.43 -5.43
C SER A 267 10.22 -10.65 -4.79
N GLY A 268 11.24 -10.43 -3.96
CA GLY A 268 11.96 -11.49 -3.25
C GLY A 268 12.70 -10.97 -2.03
N SER A 269 12.98 -11.87 -1.09
CA SER A 269 13.43 -11.51 0.26
C SER A 269 14.89 -11.07 0.38
N THR A 270 15.70 -11.22 -0.67
CA THR A 270 17.09 -10.74 -0.68
C THR A 270 17.19 -9.36 -1.30
N THR A 271 16.63 -9.19 -2.49
CA THR A 271 16.86 -7.99 -3.31
C THR A 271 15.64 -7.09 -3.43
N GLY A 272 14.54 -7.43 -2.74
CA GLY A 272 13.29 -6.69 -2.76
C GLY A 272 12.62 -6.73 -4.13
N VAL A 273 12.03 -5.59 -4.53
CA VAL A 273 11.37 -5.45 -5.82
C VAL A 273 12.36 -5.05 -6.91
N GLN A 274 12.40 -5.80 -7.99
CA GLN A 274 13.20 -5.52 -9.18
C GLN A 274 12.34 -5.55 -10.44
N GLY A 275 12.63 -4.68 -11.40
CA GLY A 275 11.91 -4.61 -12.67
C GLY A 275 12.76 -5.13 -13.83
N GLY A 276 12.10 -5.63 -14.86
CA GLY A 276 12.76 -6.10 -16.08
C GLY A 276 11.76 -6.40 -17.18
N GLN A 277 12.18 -7.23 -18.13
CA GLN A 277 11.39 -7.61 -19.28
C GLN A 277 11.51 -9.11 -19.55
N VAL A 278 10.43 -9.73 -20.00
CA VAL A 278 10.43 -11.09 -20.52
C VAL A 278 11.15 -11.13 -21.88
N THR A 279 12.23 -11.90 -21.98
CA THR A 279 13.05 -12.07 -23.19
C THR A 279 12.77 -13.36 -23.93
N GLY A 280 12.26 -14.38 -23.22
CA GLY A 280 11.97 -15.69 -23.78
C GLY A 280 10.92 -16.45 -22.99
N LEU A 281 10.36 -17.48 -23.61
CA LEU A 281 9.39 -18.40 -23.02
C LEU A 281 9.78 -19.83 -23.40
N ASN A 282 9.35 -20.81 -22.60
CA ASN A 282 9.71 -22.22 -22.78
C ASN A 282 11.22 -22.46 -22.76
N ALA A 283 11.95 -21.71 -21.91
CA ALA A 283 13.36 -21.92 -21.70
C ALA A 283 13.60 -23.24 -20.94
N THR A 284 14.69 -23.92 -21.29
CA THR A 284 15.21 -25.06 -20.54
C THR A 284 16.49 -24.65 -19.86
N VAL A 285 16.57 -24.82 -18.55
CA VAL A 285 17.78 -24.57 -17.76
C VAL A 285 18.30 -25.91 -17.24
N THR A 286 19.61 -26.13 -17.33
CA THR A 286 20.26 -27.32 -16.77
C THR A 286 21.00 -26.93 -15.49
N TYR A 287 20.41 -27.21 -14.33
CA TYR A 287 21.06 -27.06 -13.02
C TYR A 287 21.94 -28.28 -12.71
N GLU A 288 22.73 -28.22 -11.62
CA GLU A 288 23.54 -29.36 -11.18
C GLU A 288 22.66 -30.58 -10.82
N GLU A 289 21.46 -30.32 -10.32
CA GLU A 289 20.47 -31.32 -9.90
C GLU A 289 19.69 -31.92 -11.06
N GLY A 290 19.62 -31.23 -12.21
CA GLY A 290 18.90 -31.69 -13.40
C GLY A 290 18.33 -30.56 -14.26
N GLN A 291 17.65 -30.95 -15.33
CA GLN A 291 16.99 -30.02 -16.25
C GLN A 291 15.63 -29.56 -15.70
N VAL A 292 15.31 -28.30 -15.94
CA VAL A 292 13.99 -27.71 -15.71
C VAL A 292 13.53 -27.08 -17.01
N ASP A 293 12.35 -27.46 -17.48
CA ASP A 293 11.78 -27.05 -18.76
C ASP A 293 10.64 -26.04 -18.59
N GLY A 294 10.25 -25.36 -19.66
CA GLY A 294 9.05 -24.53 -19.68
C GLY A 294 9.19 -23.17 -18.99
N LEU A 295 10.41 -22.73 -18.69
CA LEU A 295 10.64 -21.51 -17.91
C LEU A 295 10.42 -20.22 -18.71
N ILE A 296 10.08 -19.16 -18.00
CA ILE A 296 10.07 -17.77 -18.49
C ILE A 296 11.49 -17.23 -18.34
N ASP A 297 12.04 -16.65 -19.40
CA ASP A 297 13.35 -16.00 -19.39
C ASP A 297 13.18 -14.48 -19.34
N THR A 298 13.97 -13.80 -18.50
CA THR A 298 13.85 -12.36 -18.26
C THR A 298 15.19 -11.68 -17.98
N THR A 299 15.21 -10.36 -18.14
CA THR A 299 16.32 -9.48 -17.71
C THR A 299 16.26 -9.09 -16.23
N VAL A 300 15.30 -9.61 -15.46
CA VAL A 300 15.17 -9.27 -14.05
C VAL A 300 16.33 -9.89 -13.28
N CYS A 301 17.01 -9.13 -12.43
CA CYS A 301 18.06 -9.69 -11.57
C CYS A 301 17.46 -10.43 -10.36
N ALA A 302 18.17 -11.42 -9.82
CA ALA A 302 17.83 -12.11 -8.58
C ALA A 302 19.12 -12.60 -7.89
N GLU A 303 19.05 -12.80 -6.57
CA GLU A 303 20.17 -13.29 -5.76
C GLU A 303 19.74 -14.45 -4.84
N PRO A 304 20.68 -15.22 -4.27
CA PRO A 304 20.35 -16.32 -3.36
C PRO A 304 19.38 -15.90 -2.25
N GLY A 305 18.27 -16.62 -2.13
CA GLY A 305 17.16 -16.32 -1.22
C GLY A 305 15.94 -15.68 -1.89
N ASP A 306 16.05 -15.15 -3.11
CA ASP A 306 14.90 -14.69 -3.91
C ASP A 306 14.13 -15.85 -4.56
N SER A 307 14.67 -17.06 -4.54
CA SER A 307 14.03 -18.29 -5.00
C SER A 307 12.61 -18.44 -4.45
N GLY A 308 11.68 -18.79 -5.33
CA GLY A 308 10.24 -18.90 -5.05
C GLY A 308 9.50 -17.57 -5.05
N GLY A 309 10.19 -16.43 -5.08
CA GLY A 309 9.57 -15.10 -5.08
C GLY A 309 8.71 -14.83 -6.31
N SER A 310 7.79 -13.87 -6.18
CA SER A 310 6.76 -13.55 -7.17
C SER A 310 7.34 -12.84 -8.40
N LEU A 311 6.99 -13.26 -9.61
CA LEU A 311 7.04 -12.47 -10.85
C LEU A 311 5.62 -12.08 -11.26
N PHE A 312 5.38 -10.79 -11.47
CA PHE A 312 4.03 -10.25 -11.71
C PHE A 312 4.04 -9.03 -12.63
N ASP A 313 2.90 -8.78 -13.30
CA ASP A 313 2.55 -7.51 -13.93
C ASP A 313 1.22 -7.01 -13.36
N GLY A 314 1.27 -5.86 -12.66
CA GLY A 314 0.13 -5.32 -11.94
C GLY A 314 -0.51 -6.37 -11.01
N SER A 315 -1.77 -6.73 -11.27
CA SER A 315 -2.52 -7.69 -10.46
C SER A 315 -2.43 -9.15 -10.95
N THR A 316 -1.52 -9.45 -11.87
CA THR A 316 -1.40 -10.73 -12.55
C THR A 316 -0.16 -11.48 -12.09
N ALA A 317 -0.34 -12.68 -11.55
CA ALA A 317 0.75 -13.60 -11.24
C ALA A 317 1.26 -14.29 -12.52
N LEU A 318 2.57 -14.25 -12.75
CA LEU A 318 3.20 -14.79 -13.96
C LEU A 318 4.11 -15.97 -13.64
N GLY A 319 5.02 -15.82 -12.66
CA GLY A 319 6.06 -16.83 -12.42
C GLY A 319 6.60 -16.86 -10.98
N LEU A 320 7.29 -17.95 -10.66
CA LEU A 320 8.03 -18.16 -9.40
C LEU A 320 9.53 -18.16 -9.71
N THR A 321 10.34 -17.39 -8.98
CA THR A 321 11.79 -17.35 -9.21
C THR A 321 12.40 -18.76 -9.07
N SER A 322 12.97 -19.31 -10.13
CA SER A 322 13.65 -20.61 -10.08
C SER A 322 15.14 -20.41 -9.80
N GLY A 323 15.82 -19.70 -10.70
CA GLY A 323 17.24 -19.41 -10.58
C GLY A 323 17.72 -18.59 -11.77
N GLY A 324 18.98 -18.20 -11.77
CA GLY A 324 19.52 -17.30 -12.80
C GLY A 324 21.02 -17.19 -12.75
N SER A 325 21.56 -16.27 -13.56
CA SER A 325 22.98 -15.93 -13.60
C SER A 325 23.18 -14.42 -13.50
N GLY A 326 24.36 -14.00 -13.04
CA GLY A 326 24.66 -12.60 -12.76
C GLY A 326 24.22 -12.15 -11.37
N ASP A 327 24.12 -10.84 -11.16
CA ASP A 327 23.69 -10.24 -9.89
C ASP A 327 22.97 -8.89 -10.10
N CYS A 328 22.38 -8.34 -9.04
CA CYS A 328 21.68 -7.07 -9.13
C CYS A 328 22.59 -5.83 -9.23
N SER A 329 23.92 -6.01 -9.25
CA SER A 329 24.91 -4.92 -9.38
C SER A 329 25.44 -4.76 -10.81
N SER A 330 25.56 -5.87 -11.55
CA SER A 330 26.12 -5.96 -12.89
C SER A 330 25.10 -6.35 -13.96
N GLY A 331 23.88 -6.66 -13.52
CA GLY A 331 22.81 -7.20 -14.37
C GLY A 331 22.79 -8.72 -14.30
N GLY A 332 21.63 -9.29 -14.59
CA GLY A 332 21.43 -10.73 -14.52
C GLY A 332 20.30 -11.20 -15.40
N GLU A 333 20.31 -12.50 -15.66
CA GLU A 333 19.28 -13.23 -16.35
C GLU A 333 18.63 -14.16 -15.33
N THR A 334 17.32 -14.09 -15.18
CA THR A 334 16.60 -14.92 -14.21
C THR A 334 15.46 -15.65 -14.89
N PHE A 335 15.33 -16.92 -14.55
CA PHE A 335 14.32 -17.82 -15.05
C PHE A 335 13.23 -18.05 -14.00
N PHE A 336 11.98 -18.12 -14.46
CA PHE A 336 10.81 -18.26 -13.61
C PHE A 336 9.93 -19.41 -14.06
N GLN A 337 9.47 -20.20 -13.10
CA GLN A 337 8.50 -21.25 -13.33
C GLN A 337 7.10 -20.63 -13.50
N PRO A 338 6.37 -20.87 -14.62
CA PRO A 338 5.02 -20.35 -14.81
C PRO A 338 4.05 -20.70 -13.68
N VAL A 339 3.35 -19.69 -13.16
CA VAL A 339 2.32 -19.87 -12.11
C VAL A 339 1.11 -20.66 -12.63
N PRO A 340 0.56 -20.40 -13.84
CA PRO A 340 -0.57 -21.19 -14.35
C PRO A 340 -0.31 -22.70 -14.34
N GLU A 341 0.92 -23.12 -14.63
CA GLU A 341 1.33 -24.52 -14.59
C GLU A 341 1.27 -25.10 -13.17
N ALA A 342 1.85 -24.41 -12.17
CA ALA A 342 1.78 -24.82 -10.77
C ALA A 342 0.34 -24.86 -10.25
N LEU A 343 -0.49 -23.88 -10.61
CA LEU A 343 -1.91 -23.84 -10.26
C LEU A 343 -2.67 -25.04 -10.84
N GLN A 344 -2.43 -25.37 -12.11
CA GLN A 344 -3.05 -26.52 -12.77
C GLN A 344 -2.61 -27.84 -12.12
N ALA A 345 -1.32 -28.01 -11.85
CA ALA A 345 -0.76 -29.22 -11.27
C ALA A 345 -1.37 -29.55 -9.89
N TYR A 346 -1.64 -28.51 -9.09
CA TYR A 346 -2.16 -28.66 -7.73
C TYR A 346 -3.66 -28.43 -7.57
N GLY A 347 -4.38 -28.05 -8.64
CA GLY A 347 -5.77 -27.65 -8.55
C GLY A 347 -5.96 -26.41 -7.66
N ALA A 348 -4.97 -25.52 -7.66
CA ALA A 348 -4.94 -24.32 -6.83
C ALA A 348 -5.50 -23.11 -7.58
N GLN A 349 -5.91 -22.10 -6.82
CA GLN A 349 -6.38 -20.80 -7.33
C GLN A 349 -5.72 -19.67 -6.55
N ILE A 350 -5.39 -18.56 -7.22
CA ILE A 350 -4.96 -17.34 -6.52
C ILE A 350 -5.97 -16.98 -5.42
N GLY A 351 -5.51 -16.75 -4.19
CA GLY A 351 -6.37 -16.54 -3.03
C GLY A 351 -5.68 -15.81 -1.88
#